data_AF-A0A927IS66-F1
#
_entry.id   AF-A0A927IS66-F1
#
_cell.length_a   1.000
_cell.length_b   1.000
_cell.length_c   1.000
_cell.angle_alpha   90.00
_cell.angle_beta   90.00
_cell.angle_gamma   90.00
#
_symmetry.space_group_name_H-M   'P 1'
#
loop_
_entity.id
_entity.type
_entity.pdbx_description
1 polymer ?
#
loop_
_entity_poly.entity_id
_entity_poly.type
_entity_poly.pdbx_seq_one_letter_code
_entity_poly.pdbx_strand_id
1 'polypeptide(L)'
;MIAAWQDIVRKEIEAGTGALIGMSVDQRGMRTALRIWFADLDERRGPFVELKPHGLKGYRATLGFGTFAGEIVRQIQRAGEEDVQLAQALVDSLAPDVELDLFGQERGQWRVHSGSFRLTATLRKTTESSDEAVARVSRDVVVPLMAAMAELIGYDLVEEDEGASSSEEGAILLATVRRRERNPRNRLLCIRLHGERCLCCGMEPRKLYGDAGDILEVHHLEALSLLAVPRPYDPGKDLAPLCPNCHRAVHTRRPVPLDLDDVRTFMEAAQNEHGPL
;
A
#
# COMPACT_ATOMS: atom_id res chain seq x y z
N MET A 1 -26.68 -4.82 -1.37
CA MET A 1 -26.09 -3.47 -1.42
C MET A 1 -25.08 -3.25 -0.30
N ILE A 2 -25.49 -3.21 0.99
CA ILE A 2 -24.54 -2.92 2.10
C ILE A 2 -23.52 -4.05 2.34
N ALA A 3 -23.94 -5.32 2.33
CA ALA A 3 -23.02 -6.45 2.48
C ALA A 3 -21.97 -6.52 1.34
N ALA A 4 -22.38 -6.16 0.11
CA ALA A 4 -21.47 -6.10 -1.03
C ALA A 4 -20.39 -5.02 -0.86
N TRP A 5 -20.70 -3.89 -0.21
CA TRP A 5 -19.69 -2.87 0.09
C TRP A 5 -18.68 -3.36 1.12
N GLN A 6 -19.11 -4.11 2.13
CA GLN A 6 -18.20 -4.63 3.16
C GLN A 6 -17.15 -5.57 2.55
N ASP A 7 -17.55 -6.46 1.64
CA ASP A 7 -16.62 -7.38 0.99
C ASP A 7 -15.65 -6.66 0.05
N ILE A 8 -16.14 -5.72 -0.77
CA ILE A 8 -15.30 -4.91 -1.67
C ILE A 8 -14.28 -4.10 -0.87
N VAL A 9 -14.75 -3.37 0.15
CA VAL A 9 -13.90 -2.49 0.97
C VAL A 9 -12.88 -3.31 1.76
N ARG A 10 -13.29 -4.44 2.36
CA ARG A 10 -12.35 -5.32 3.09
C ARG A 10 -11.24 -5.81 2.16
N LYS A 11 -11.60 -6.36 1.00
CA LYS A 11 -10.62 -6.91 0.05
C LYS A 11 -9.59 -5.86 -0.38
N GLU A 12 -10.01 -4.65 -0.69
CA GLU A 12 -9.10 -3.57 -1.09
C GLU A 12 -8.15 -3.17 0.06
N ILE A 13 -8.67 -3.08 1.30
CA ILE A 13 -7.87 -2.63 2.44
C ILE A 13 -6.90 -3.69 2.93
N GLU A 14 -7.32 -4.95 3.01
CA GLU A 14 -6.44 -6.06 3.42
C GLU A 14 -5.30 -6.22 2.39
N ALA A 15 -5.61 -6.20 1.09
CA ALA A 15 -4.60 -6.27 0.03
C ALA A 15 -3.64 -5.06 0.03
N GLY A 16 -4.15 -3.86 0.32
CA GLY A 16 -3.36 -2.63 0.31
C GLY A 16 -2.50 -2.40 1.55
N THR A 17 -2.97 -2.84 2.72
CA THR A 17 -2.31 -2.57 4.01
C THR A 17 -1.58 -3.78 4.60
N GLY A 18 -1.94 -4.99 4.14
CA GLY A 18 -1.54 -6.27 4.71
C GLY A 18 -2.19 -6.59 6.06
N ALA A 19 -2.96 -5.67 6.64
CA ALA A 19 -3.55 -5.83 7.97
C ALA A 19 -4.94 -6.46 7.89
N LEU A 20 -5.33 -7.21 8.93
CA LEU A 20 -6.69 -7.74 9.06
C LEU A 20 -7.67 -6.61 9.41
N ILE A 21 -8.84 -6.59 8.76
CA ILE A 21 -9.77 -5.46 8.86
C ILE A 21 -11.12 -5.84 9.48
N GLY A 22 -11.45 -5.17 10.58
CA GLY A 22 -12.77 -5.18 11.21
C GLY A 22 -13.67 -4.08 10.65
N MET A 23 -14.97 -4.35 10.50
CA MET A 23 -15.92 -3.41 9.91
C MET A 23 -17.33 -3.49 10.51
N SER A 24 -17.97 -2.34 10.71
CA SER A 24 -19.38 -2.24 11.14
C SER A 24 -20.13 -1.21 10.31
N VAL A 25 -21.44 -1.43 10.18
CA VAL A 25 -22.34 -0.53 9.47
C VAL A 25 -23.10 0.28 10.51
N ASP A 26 -22.99 1.61 10.43
CA ASP A 26 -23.82 2.51 11.22
C ASP A 26 -25.02 2.99 10.37
N GLN A 27 -26.22 2.61 10.79
CA GLN A 27 -27.49 3.00 10.18
C GLN A 27 -28.25 4.05 11.00
N ARG A 28 -27.66 4.60 12.07
CA ARG A 28 -28.36 5.52 12.99
C ARG A 28 -28.57 6.92 12.39
N GLY A 29 -27.90 7.26 11.29
CA GLY A 29 -28.03 8.53 10.58
C GLY A 29 -28.90 8.47 9.32
N MET A 30 -29.12 9.63 8.69
CA MET A 30 -29.90 9.75 7.43
C MET A 30 -29.25 9.01 6.24
N ARG A 31 -27.95 8.68 6.35
CA ARG A 31 -27.18 7.92 5.35
C ARG A 31 -26.32 6.90 6.07
N THR A 32 -26.25 5.70 5.51
CA THR A 32 -25.42 4.61 6.01
C THR A 32 -23.94 5.00 6.01
N ALA A 33 -23.27 4.82 7.14
CA ALA A 33 -21.83 4.97 7.27
C ALA A 33 -21.17 3.60 7.50
N LEU A 34 -19.97 3.43 6.97
CA LEU A 34 -19.15 2.25 7.16
C LEU A 34 -17.96 2.62 8.04
N ARG A 35 -17.80 1.90 9.13
CA ARG A 35 -16.73 2.12 10.10
C ARG A 35 -15.74 0.98 9.98
N ILE A 36 -14.46 1.32 9.87
CA ILE A 36 -13.38 0.42 9.45
C ILE A 36 -12.23 0.56 10.45
N TRP A 37 -11.69 -0.53 10.95
CA TRP A 37 -10.58 -0.54 11.93
C TRP A 37 -9.69 -1.77 11.74
N PHE A 38 -8.52 -1.78 12.39
CA PHE A 38 -7.67 -2.97 12.46
C PHE A 38 -8.31 -4.01 13.37
N ALA A 39 -8.54 -5.23 12.87
CA ALA A 39 -9.25 -6.28 13.61
C ALA A 39 -8.62 -6.55 14.99
N ASP A 40 -7.29 -6.46 15.10
CA ASP A 40 -6.54 -6.76 16.33
C ASP A 40 -6.66 -5.68 17.41
N LEU A 41 -7.03 -4.45 17.04
CA LEU A 41 -7.11 -3.31 17.96
C LEU A 41 -8.54 -3.02 18.43
N ASP A 42 -9.55 -3.72 17.89
CA ASP A 42 -10.97 -3.43 18.13
C ASP A 42 -11.39 -1.99 17.74
N GLU A 43 -12.68 -1.76 17.51
CA GLU A 43 -13.22 -0.49 17.01
C GLU A 43 -12.96 0.68 17.98
N ARG A 44 -12.82 0.39 19.28
CA ARG A 44 -12.74 1.41 20.34
C ARG A 44 -11.33 1.75 20.79
N ARG A 45 -10.33 0.90 20.50
CA ARG A 45 -8.96 1.07 21.01
C ARG A 45 -7.96 1.45 19.93
N GLY A 46 -8.33 1.34 18.66
CA GLY A 46 -7.51 1.73 17.54
C GLY A 46 -7.93 3.03 16.84
N PRO A 47 -7.19 3.40 15.78
CA PRO A 47 -7.71 4.27 14.74
C PRO A 47 -8.87 3.58 14.01
N PHE A 48 -9.79 4.40 13.52
CA PHE A 48 -10.85 3.95 12.63
C PHE A 48 -11.02 4.94 11.49
N VAL A 49 -11.48 4.46 10.35
CA VAL A 49 -11.96 5.29 9.25
C VAL A 49 -13.48 5.14 9.15
N GLU A 50 -14.19 6.26 9.23
CA GLU A 50 -15.61 6.35 8.91
C GLU A 50 -15.78 6.80 7.46
N LEU A 51 -16.27 5.90 6.60
CA LEU A 51 -16.60 6.15 5.21
C LEU A 51 -18.10 6.38 5.06
N LYS A 52 -18.53 7.52 4.51
CA LYS A 52 -19.95 7.83 4.28
C LYS A 52 -20.21 8.60 2.99
N PRO A 53 -21.40 8.46 2.38
CA PRO A 53 -21.78 9.27 1.23
C PRO A 53 -21.90 10.76 1.59
N HIS A 54 -21.32 11.62 0.74
CA HIS A 54 -21.28 13.07 0.90
C HIS A 54 -21.80 13.78 -0.36
N GLY A 55 -22.83 14.62 -0.23
CA GLY A 55 -23.51 15.24 -1.39
C GLY A 55 -24.30 14.23 -2.23
N LEU A 56 -24.48 14.50 -3.52
CA LEU A 56 -25.24 13.62 -4.44
C LEU A 56 -24.42 12.45 -5.01
N LYS A 57 -23.14 12.67 -5.28
CA LYS A 57 -22.22 11.70 -5.90
C LYS A 57 -20.81 11.85 -5.31
N GLY A 58 -20.69 11.76 -4.01
CA GLY A 58 -19.41 11.96 -3.34
C GLY A 58 -19.31 11.11 -2.10
N TYR A 59 -18.10 10.97 -1.60
CA TYR A 59 -17.80 10.19 -0.41
C TYR A 59 -16.84 10.96 0.48
N ARG A 60 -16.98 10.75 1.78
CA ARG A 60 -16.10 11.31 2.78
C ARG A 60 -15.58 10.18 3.65
N ALA A 61 -14.27 10.07 3.75
CA ALA A 61 -13.57 9.23 4.70
C ALA A 61 -13.04 10.12 5.83
N THR A 62 -13.35 9.77 7.07
CA THR A 62 -12.87 10.49 8.26
C THR A 62 -12.10 9.52 9.14
N LEU A 63 -10.78 9.69 9.19
CA LEU A 63 -9.91 9.03 10.14
C LEU A 63 -10.10 9.67 11.53
N GLY A 64 -10.23 8.84 12.55
CA GLY A 64 -10.26 9.25 13.94
C GLY A 64 -9.82 8.11 14.87
N PHE A 65 -10.01 8.32 16.17
CA PHE A 65 -9.59 7.38 17.20
C PHE A 65 -10.74 7.01 18.12
N GLY A 66 -10.83 5.73 18.46
CA GLY A 66 -11.85 5.22 19.38
C GLY A 66 -11.70 5.80 20.80
N THR A 67 -12.77 5.68 21.59
CA THR A 67 -12.86 6.29 22.93
C THR A 67 -11.77 5.82 23.91
N PHE A 68 -11.19 4.63 23.67
CA PHE A 68 -10.16 4.02 24.51
C PHE A 68 -8.81 3.90 23.77
N ALA A 69 -8.58 4.67 22.71
CA ALA A 69 -7.37 4.58 21.90
C ALA A 69 -6.14 5.32 22.47
N GLY A 70 -6.17 5.71 23.75
CA GLY A 70 -5.11 6.51 24.36
C GLY A 70 -3.73 5.85 24.36
N GLU A 71 -3.68 4.52 24.46
CA GLU A 71 -2.42 3.76 24.35
C GLU A 71 -1.86 3.80 22.92
N ILE A 72 -2.69 3.50 21.93
CA ILE A 72 -2.33 3.54 20.51
C ILE A 72 -1.91 4.94 20.08
N VAL A 73 -2.58 5.99 20.55
CA VAL A 73 -2.17 7.38 20.27
C VAL A 73 -0.77 7.67 20.85
N ARG A 74 -0.47 7.20 22.06
CA ARG A 74 0.88 7.34 22.65
C ARG A 74 1.93 6.52 21.91
N GLN A 75 1.56 5.39 21.33
CA GLN A 75 2.44 4.59 20.48
C GLN A 75 2.76 5.33 19.18
N ILE A 76 1.74 5.84 18.49
CA ILE A 76 1.88 6.68 17.30
C ILE A 76 2.78 7.90 17.56
N GLN A 77 2.66 8.53 18.73
CA GLN A 77 3.51 9.68 19.10
C GLN A 77 4.99 9.34 19.28
N ARG A 78 5.31 8.06 19.48
CA ARG A 78 6.67 7.54 19.64
C ARG A 78 7.20 6.87 18.37
N ALA A 79 6.40 6.83 17.30
CA ALA A 79 6.81 6.29 16.02
C ALA A 79 8.10 6.96 15.53
N GLY A 80 8.96 6.19 14.86
CA GLY A 80 10.22 6.69 14.34
C GLY A 80 10.00 7.77 13.29
N GLU A 81 11.03 8.59 13.02
CA GLU A 81 10.92 9.60 11.96
C GLU A 81 10.67 8.97 10.58
N GLU A 82 11.19 7.77 10.35
CA GLU A 82 10.99 7.00 9.11
C GLU A 82 9.51 6.59 8.95
N ASP A 83 8.90 6.02 9.99
CA ASP A 83 7.48 5.63 9.99
C ASP A 83 6.56 6.86 9.80
N VAL A 84 6.92 7.98 10.43
CA VAL A 84 6.19 9.25 10.30
C VAL A 84 6.28 9.77 8.87
N GLN A 85 7.47 9.76 8.26
CA GLN A 85 7.66 10.20 6.88
C GLN A 85 6.89 9.30 5.90
N LEU A 86 6.92 7.98 6.11
CA LEU A 86 6.18 7.04 5.26
C LEU A 86 4.66 7.23 5.40
N ALA A 87 4.16 7.39 6.63
CA ALA A 87 2.76 7.69 6.89
C ALA A 87 2.31 9.00 6.22
N GLN A 88 3.12 10.05 6.31
CA GLN A 88 2.87 11.33 5.65
C GLN A 88 2.85 11.19 4.13
N ALA A 89 3.83 10.49 3.55
CA ALA A 89 3.91 10.23 2.11
C ALA A 89 2.72 9.42 1.60
N LEU A 90 2.23 8.44 2.36
CA LEU A 90 1.02 7.68 2.04
C LEU A 90 -0.20 8.60 1.94
N VAL A 91 -0.39 9.52 2.90
CA VAL A 91 -1.48 10.51 2.86
C VAL A 91 -1.29 11.53 1.73
N ASP A 92 -0.06 11.95 1.46
CA ASP A 92 0.22 12.89 0.37
C ASP A 92 0.05 12.26 -1.02
N SER A 93 0.10 10.92 -1.12
CA SER A 93 -0.20 10.16 -2.35
C SER A 93 -1.68 10.14 -2.75
N LEU A 94 -2.56 10.70 -1.92
CA LEU A 94 -3.99 10.83 -2.23
C LEU A 94 -4.17 11.71 -3.48
N ALA A 95 -5.11 11.30 -4.35
CA ALA A 95 -5.31 11.94 -5.65
C ALA A 95 -5.62 13.45 -5.50
N PRO A 96 -5.19 14.30 -6.47
CA PRO A 96 -5.34 15.76 -6.36
C PRO A 96 -6.79 16.25 -6.27
N ASP A 97 -7.76 15.45 -6.72
CA ASP A 97 -9.20 15.73 -6.63
C ASP A 97 -9.80 15.40 -5.25
N VAL A 98 -9.00 14.84 -4.33
CA VAL A 98 -9.37 14.59 -2.94
C VAL A 98 -9.05 15.81 -2.08
N GLU A 99 -10.10 16.45 -1.59
CA GLU A 99 -9.99 17.54 -0.61
C GLU A 99 -9.59 16.97 0.74
N LEU A 100 -8.46 17.46 1.29
CA LEU A 100 -7.93 17.03 2.59
C LEU A 100 -8.04 18.13 3.64
N ASP A 101 -8.60 17.78 4.79
CA ASP A 101 -8.52 18.53 6.03
C ASP A 101 -7.72 17.72 7.05
N LEU A 102 -6.58 18.28 7.48
CA LEU A 102 -5.62 17.68 8.40
C LEU A 102 -5.74 18.27 9.82
N PHE A 103 -6.93 18.74 10.19
CA PHE A 103 -7.22 19.25 11.53
C PHE A 103 -6.33 20.44 11.91
N GLY A 104 -6.23 21.40 10.98
CA GLY A 104 -5.42 22.61 11.14
C GLY A 104 -3.92 22.44 10.88
N GLN A 105 -3.49 21.28 10.38
CA GLN A 105 -2.10 21.00 10.02
C GLN A 105 -1.87 21.03 8.50
N GLU A 106 -0.61 21.08 8.09
CA GLU A 106 -0.21 21.12 6.69
C GLU A 106 0.11 19.71 6.13
N ARG A 107 -0.07 19.55 4.81
CA ARG A 107 0.35 18.34 4.08
C ARG A 107 1.86 18.12 4.25
N GLY A 108 2.29 16.86 4.32
CA GLY A 108 3.69 16.50 4.60
C GLY A 108 4.23 16.83 5.99
N GLN A 109 3.44 17.46 6.87
CA GLN A 109 3.90 17.86 8.22
C GLN A 109 2.95 17.45 9.34
N TRP A 110 1.84 16.79 9.01
CA TRP A 110 0.82 16.43 9.99
C TRP A 110 1.32 15.37 10.98
N ARG A 111 0.84 15.46 12.23
CA ARG A 111 1.12 14.53 13.33
C ARG A 111 -0.11 14.28 14.21
N VAL A 112 -0.19 13.09 14.79
CA VAL A 112 -1.24 12.71 15.74
C VAL A 112 -0.83 13.09 17.17
N HIS A 113 -1.23 14.27 17.62
CA HIS A 113 -0.92 14.76 18.96
C HIS A 113 -1.92 14.32 20.05
N SER A 114 -3.09 13.80 19.68
CA SER A 114 -4.11 13.36 20.62
C SER A 114 -5.16 12.47 19.93
N GLY A 115 -6.00 11.80 20.73
CA GLY A 115 -7.17 11.07 20.21
C GLY A 115 -8.27 11.97 19.61
N SER A 116 -8.16 13.29 19.75
CA SER A 116 -9.04 14.25 19.07
C SER A 116 -8.59 14.55 17.65
N PHE A 117 -7.38 14.14 17.24
CA PHE A 117 -6.92 14.28 15.86
C PHE A 117 -7.94 13.67 14.89
N ARG A 118 -8.12 14.34 13.76
CA ARG A 118 -8.97 13.90 12.66
C ARG A 118 -8.23 14.14 11.36
N LEU A 119 -8.41 13.26 10.39
CA LEU A 119 -8.06 13.53 9.00
C LEU A 119 -9.30 13.25 8.16
N THR A 120 -9.77 14.26 7.45
CA THR A 120 -10.96 14.14 6.61
C THR A 120 -10.57 14.27 5.14
N ALA A 121 -10.86 13.21 4.38
CA ALA A 121 -10.68 13.17 2.94
C ALA A 121 -12.05 13.14 2.25
N THR A 122 -12.30 14.11 1.37
CA THR A 122 -13.58 14.24 0.66
C THR A 122 -13.36 14.14 -0.85
N LEU A 123 -13.96 13.12 -1.47
CA LEU A 123 -14.03 12.96 -2.91
C LEU A 123 -15.41 13.45 -3.40
N ARG A 124 -15.43 14.39 -4.35
CA ARG A 124 -16.67 14.98 -4.90
C ARG A 124 -16.87 14.52 -6.36
N LYS A 125 -18.14 14.41 -6.78
CA LYS A 125 -18.57 14.19 -8.18
C LYS A 125 -18.01 12.92 -8.84
N THR A 126 -18.30 11.75 -8.27
CA THR A 126 -18.05 10.47 -8.95
C THR A 126 -19.01 10.29 -10.13
N THR A 127 -18.52 9.78 -11.26
CA THR A 127 -19.34 9.43 -12.44
C THR A 127 -19.73 7.96 -12.48
N GLU A 128 -19.09 7.16 -11.62
CA GLU A 128 -19.20 5.71 -11.57
C GLU A 128 -20.52 5.22 -10.96
N SER A 129 -20.81 3.93 -11.14
CA SER A 129 -21.86 3.25 -10.39
C SER A 129 -21.57 3.28 -8.88
N SER A 130 -22.59 3.01 -8.06
CA SER A 130 -22.43 3.11 -6.60
C SER A 130 -21.37 2.17 -6.02
N ASP A 131 -21.18 0.99 -6.62
CA ASP A 131 -20.24 -0.01 -6.11
C ASP A 131 -18.80 0.28 -6.58
N GLU A 132 -18.64 0.70 -7.85
CA GLU A 132 -17.35 1.15 -8.39
C GLU A 132 -16.83 2.40 -7.68
N ALA A 133 -17.70 3.36 -7.37
CA ALA A 133 -17.31 4.54 -6.61
C ALA A 133 -16.83 4.18 -5.19
N VAL A 134 -17.44 3.17 -4.56
CA VAL A 134 -17.01 2.67 -3.25
C VAL A 134 -15.67 1.93 -3.34
N ALA A 135 -15.47 1.11 -4.36
CA ALA A 135 -14.18 0.46 -4.62
C ALA A 135 -13.07 1.50 -4.82
N ARG A 136 -13.32 2.50 -5.68
CA ARG A 136 -12.39 3.61 -5.93
C ARG A 136 -12.06 4.36 -4.65
N VAL A 137 -13.06 4.79 -3.87
CA VAL A 137 -12.80 5.53 -2.62
C VAL A 137 -12.07 4.66 -1.60
N SER A 138 -12.35 3.36 -1.56
CA SER A 138 -11.64 2.44 -0.68
C SER A 138 -10.17 2.34 -1.05
N ARG A 139 -9.89 2.09 -2.34
CA ARG A 139 -8.54 2.00 -2.88
C ARG A 139 -7.79 3.31 -2.77
N ASP A 140 -8.39 4.40 -3.23
CA ASP A 140 -7.71 5.67 -3.42
C ASP A 140 -7.60 6.47 -2.14
N VAL A 141 -8.52 6.29 -1.19
CA VAL A 141 -8.61 7.08 0.04
C VAL A 141 -8.43 6.23 1.29
N VAL A 142 -9.26 5.20 1.49
CA VAL A 142 -9.25 4.47 2.76
C VAL A 142 -7.96 3.68 2.96
N VAL A 143 -7.47 2.99 1.91
CA VAL A 143 -6.22 2.22 1.95
C VAL A 143 -5.04 3.08 2.40
N PRO A 144 -4.73 4.26 1.82
CA PRO A 144 -3.64 5.11 2.31
C PRO A 144 -3.79 5.57 3.75
N LEU A 145 -5.01 5.91 4.18
CA LEU A 145 -5.26 6.33 5.56
C LEU A 145 -4.99 5.19 6.54
N MET A 146 -5.47 3.98 6.23
CA MET A 146 -5.22 2.81 7.05
C MET A 146 -3.74 2.40 7.00
N ALA A 147 -3.11 2.41 5.83
CA ALA A 147 -1.68 2.12 5.68
C ALA A 147 -0.82 3.09 6.52
N ALA A 148 -1.13 4.39 6.50
CA ALA A 148 -0.42 5.39 7.30
C ALA A 148 -0.56 5.11 8.80
N MET A 149 -1.74 4.69 9.26
CA MET A 149 -1.92 4.31 10.67
C MET A 149 -1.20 3.01 11.03
N ALA A 150 -1.17 2.04 10.12
CA ALA A 150 -0.47 0.79 10.32
C ALA A 150 1.03 1.02 10.50
N GLU A 151 1.62 1.93 9.71
CA GLU A 151 3.00 2.39 9.89
C GLU A 151 3.24 3.03 11.25
N LEU A 152 2.43 4.03 11.62
CA LEU A 152 2.63 4.74 12.88
C LEU A 152 2.43 3.85 14.12
N ILE A 153 1.68 2.76 13.99
CA ILE A 153 1.48 1.78 15.05
C ILE A 153 2.62 0.76 15.06
N GLY A 154 3.39 0.59 13.99
CA GLY A 154 4.34 -0.52 13.86
C GLY A 154 3.61 -1.85 13.71
N TYR A 155 2.63 -1.89 12.80
CA TYR A 155 1.88 -3.11 12.53
C TYR A 155 2.73 -4.07 11.69
N ASP A 156 3.32 -5.06 12.37
CA ASP A 156 4.15 -6.12 11.79
C ASP A 156 3.29 -7.18 11.09
N LEU A 157 3.60 -7.49 9.84
CA LEU A 157 3.03 -8.63 9.15
C LEU A 157 3.73 -9.92 9.58
N VAL A 158 2.95 -10.95 9.91
CA VAL A 158 3.47 -12.32 9.96
C VAL A 158 3.51 -12.84 8.52
N GLU A 159 4.70 -12.83 7.90
CA GLU A 159 4.92 -13.58 6.66
C GLU A 159 5.13 -15.07 7.00
N GLU A 160 4.37 -15.96 6.37
CA GLU A 160 4.73 -17.38 6.25
C GLU A 160 5.83 -17.50 5.18
N ASP A 161 7.04 -17.93 5.58
CA ASP A 161 8.21 -18.00 4.70
C ASP A 161 8.40 -19.44 4.18
N GLU A 162 8.30 -19.62 2.86
CA GLU A 162 8.71 -20.85 2.18
C GLU A 162 10.19 -20.76 1.78
N GLY A 163 11.03 -21.65 2.33
CA GLY A 163 12.41 -21.78 1.88
C GLY A 163 13.04 -23.14 2.16
N ALA A 164 13.48 -23.83 1.11
CA ALA A 164 14.90 -24.20 0.89
C ALA A 164 15.14 -24.79 -0.52
N SER A 165 16.39 -24.71 -1.01
CA SER A 165 16.87 -25.39 -2.21
C SER A 165 17.67 -26.66 -1.85
N SER A 166 17.38 -27.78 -2.53
CA SER A 166 18.22 -28.98 -2.64
C SER A 166 18.16 -29.49 -4.08
N SER A 167 19.22 -30.17 -4.52
CA SER A 167 19.48 -30.62 -5.88
C SER A 167 18.77 -31.93 -6.30
N GLU A 168 17.73 -32.34 -5.57
CA GLU A 168 16.89 -33.49 -5.91
C GLU A 168 15.41 -33.07 -5.88
N GLU A 169 14.68 -33.41 -6.94
CA GLU A 169 13.27 -33.05 -7.11
C GLU A 169 12.39 -33.71 -6.04
N GLY A 170 11.62 -32.91 -5.28
CA GLY A 170 10.60 -33.41 -4.33
C GLY A 170 11.03 -33.57 -2.86
N ALA A 171 12.25 -33.19 -2.47
CA ALA A 171 12.66 -33.24 -1.07
C ALA A 171 12.01 -32.13 -0.21
N ILE A 172 11.41 -32.50 0.92
CA ILE A 172 10.96 -31.53 1.94
C ILE A 172 12.18 -31.06 2.72
N LEU A 173 12.45 -29.77 2.67
CA LEU A 173 13.59 -29.15 3.34
C LEU A 173 13.11 -28.18 4.40
N LEU A 174 13.79 -28.19 5.54
CA LEU A 174 13.64 -27.21 6.60
C LEU A 174 14.83 -26.26 6.53
N ALA A 175 14.62 -25.00 6.15
CA ALA A 175 15.64 -23.97 6.25
C ALA A 175 15.37 -23.01 7.42
N THR A 176 16.45 -22.59 8.08
CA THR A 176 16.44 -21.40 8.93
C THR A 176 16.98 -20.24 8.10
N VAL A 177 16.09 -19.35 7.65
CA VAL A 177 16.44 -18.21 6.80
C VAL A 177 16.56 -16.96 7.66
N ARG A 178 17.64 -16.18 7.47
CA ARG A 178 17.72 -14.80 7.94
C ARG A 178 17.17 -13.91 6.83
N ARG A 179 15.90 -13.51 6.94
CA ARG A 179 15.23 -12.61 6.00
C ARG A 179 15.37 -11.17 6.46
N ARG A 180 15.58 -10.24 5.52
CA ARG A 180 15.47 -8.81 5.79
C ARG A 180 14.00 -8.42 5.68
N GLU A 181 13.51 -7.68 6.68
CA GLU A 181 12.14 -7.21 6.75
C GLU A 181 11.75 -6.46 5.46
N ARG A 182 10.58 -6.81 4.92
CA ARG A 182 9.99 -6.12 3.75
C ARG A 182 8.71 -5.47 4.22
N ASN A 183 8.68 -4.16 4.27
CA ASN A 183 7.45 -3.44 4.59
C ASN A 183 6.52 -3.46 3.36
N PRO A 184 5.34 -4.12 3.41
CA PRO A 184 4.38 -4.18 2.30
C PRO A 184 3.93 -2.79 1.82
N ARG A 185 3.98 -1.78 2.68
CA ARG A 185 3.53 -0.42 2.34
C ARG A 185 4.56 0.34 1.50
N ASN A 186 5.84 -0.07 1.54
CA ASN A 186 6.83 0.38 0.55
C ASN A 186 6.48 -0.09 -0.86
N ARG A 187 5.94 -1.31 -1.01
CA ARG A 187 5.39 -1.77 -2.30
C ARG A 187 4.21 -0.90 -2.72
N LEU A 188 3.24 -0.69 -1.83
CA LEU A 188 2.06 0.13 -2.12
C LEU A 188 2.47 1.53 -2.60
N LEU A 189 3.35 2.22 -1.86
CA LEU A 189 3.78 3.57 -2.20
C LEU A 189 4.59 3.61 -3.50
N CYS A 190 5.47 2.64 -3.74
CA CYS A 190 6.22 2.50 -4.99
C CYS A 190 5.27 2.43 -6.21
N ILE A 191 4.26 1.54 -6.17
CA ILE A 191 3.28 1.44 -7.27
C ILE A 191 2.50 2.74 -7.45
N ARG A 192 2.13 3.44 -6.37
CA ARG A 192 1.41 4.72 -6.45
C ARG A 192 2.24 5.84 -7.08
N LEU A 193 3.53 5.93 -6.73
CA LEU A 193 4.43 6.97 -7.23
C LEU A 193 4.82 6.74 -8.70
N HIS A 194 5.09 5.49 -9.07
CA HIS A 194 5.62 5.15 -10.39
C HIS A 194 4.55 4.71 -11.40
N GLY A 195 3.37 4.33 -10.91
CA GLY A 195 2.24 3.81 -11.67
C GLY A 195 2.26 2.29 -11.83
N GLU A 196 1.13 1.74 -12.29
CA GLU A 196 0.96 0.30 -12.57
C GLU A 196 1.61 -0.12 -13.91
N ARG A 197 2.87 0.27 -14.13
CA ARG A 197 3.67 -0.10 -15.30
C ARG A 197 5.07 -0.56 -14.91
N CYS A 198 5.64 -1.46 -15.69
CA CYS A 198 7.04 -1.84 -15.55
C CYS A 198 7.93 -0.64 -15.91
N LEU A 199 8.79 -0.19 -14.99
CA LEU A 199 9.72 0.90 -15.28
C LEU A 199 10.86 0.48 -16.22
N CYS A 200 11.14 -0.81 -16.37
CA CYS A 200 12.15 -1.28 -17.32
C CYS A 200 11.63 -1.25 -18.76
N CYS A 201 10.56 -2.02 -19.04
CA CYS A 201 10.07 -2.24 -20.41
C CYS A 201 8.80 -1.47 -20.78
N GLY A 202 8.18 -0.74 -19.83
CA GLY A 202 6.95 0.01 -20.08
C GLY A 202 5.67 -0.82 -20.14
N MET A 203 5.74 -2.16 -20.02
CA MET A 203 4.56 -3.03 -20.01
C MET A 203 3.57 -2.63 -18.90
N GLU A 204 2.29 -2.57 -19.23
CA GLU A 204 1.17 -2.34 -18.31
C GLU A 204 0.35 -3.64 -18.16
N PRO A 205 0.60 -4.47 -17.13
CA PRO A 205 0.00 -5.80 -17.07
C PRO A 205 -1.53 -5.78 -16.95
N ARG A 206 -2.11 -4.77 -16.27
CA ARG A 206 -3.58 -4.60 -16.20
C ARG A 206 -4.21 -4.36 -17.57
N LYS A 207 -3.52 -3.68 -18.49
CA LYS A 207 -4.01 -3.50 -19.87
C LYS A 207 -3.96 -4.79 -20.69
N LEU A 208 -3.02 -5.67 -20.38
CA LEU A 208 -2.83 -6.93 -21.11
C LEU A 208 -3.71 -8.07 -20.57
N TYR A 209 -3.85 -8.16 -19.25
CA TYR A 209 -4.45 -9.30 -18.56
C TYR A 209 -5.73 -8.96 -17.78
N GLY A 210 -6.16 -7.69 -17.78
CA GLY A 210 -7.33 -7.26 -17.01
C GLY A 210 -7.12 -7.47 -15.50
N ASP A 211 -8.08 -8.13 -14.85
CA ASP A 211 -8.06 -8.36 -13.40
C ASP A 211 -6.92 -9.27 -12.94
N ALA A 212 -6.39 -10.12 -13.83
CA ALA A 212 -5.21 -10.94 -13.56
C ALA A 212 -3.88 -10.15 -13.69
N GLY A 213 -3.94 -8.83 -13.89
CA GLY A 213 -2.79 -7.96 -14.12
C GLY A 213 -2.11 -7.39 -12.87
N ASP A 214 -2.54 -7.73 -11.65
CA ASP A 214 -1.82 -7.33 -10.43
C ASP A 214 -0.60 -8.23 -10.17
N ILE A 215 0.37 -8.17 -11.09
CA ILE A 215 1.54 -9.04 -11.14
C ILE A 215 2.86 -8.26 -11.14
N LEU A 216 2.82 -6.95 -10.89
CA LEU A 216 4.04 -6.15 -10.76
C LEU A 216 4.77 -6.49 -9.45
N GLU A 217 6.08 -6.70 -9.59
CA GLU A 217 7.00 -6.98 -8.51
C GLU A 217 7.81 -5.71 -8.20
N VAL A 218 7.99 -5.38 -6.93
CA VAL A 218 8.78 -4.20 -6.53
C VAL A 218 10.23 -4.61 -6.28
N HIS A 219 11.12 -4.08 -7.11
CA HIS A 219 12.55 -4.31 -7.08
C HIS A 219 13.25 -3.21 -6.28
N HIS A 220 14.24 -3.59 -5.47
CA HIS A 220 15.12 -2.63 -4.80
C HIS A 220 16.31 -2.35 -5.71
N LEU A 221 16.48 -1.10 -6.15
CA LEU A 221 17.57 -0.70 -7.04
C LEU A 221 18.94 -0.91 -6.39
N GLU A 222 19.03 -0.64 -5.08
CA GLU A 222 20.15 -1.09 -4.26
C GLU A 222 19.78 -2.42 -3.59
N ALA A 223 20.45 -3.51 -3.98
CA ALA A 223 20.14 -4.83 -3.47
C ALA A 223 20.32 -4.89 -1.95
N LEU A 224 19.23 -5.20 -1.24
CA LEU A 224 19.21 -5.34 0.22
C LEU A 224 20.35 -6.21 0.75
N SER A 225 20.70 -7.30 0.06
CA SER A 225 21.78 -8.20 0.48
C SER A 225 23.17 -7.55 0.57
N LEU A 226 23.38 -6.44 -0.12
CA LEU A 226 24.67 -5.73 -0.20
C LEU A 226 24.79 -4.59 0.83
N LEU A 227 23.70 -4.22 1.50
CA LEU A 227 23.73 -3.20 2.54
C LEU A 227 24.53 -3.67 3.74
N ALA A 228 25.55 -2.90 4.12
CA ALA A 228 26.35 -3.14 5.32
C ALA A 228 25.59 -2.83 6.62
N VAL A 229 24.64 -1.88 6.57
CA VAL A 229 23.82 -1.42 7.70
C VAL A 229 22.39 -1.18 7.18
N PRO A 230 21.34 -1.48 7.97
CA PRO A 230 19.98 -1.06 7.64
C PRO A 230 19.90 0.45 7.41
N ARG A 231 19.10 0.88 6.44
CA ARG A 231 18.83 2.28 6.15
C ARG A 231 17.36 2.48 5.75
N PRO A 232 16.79 3.69 5.94
CA PRO A 232 15.51 4.03 5.35
C PRO A 232 15.58 3.96 3.83
N TYR A 233 14.47 3.51 3.23
CA TYR A 233 14.27 3.44 1.79
C TYR A 233 13.27 4.52 1.37
N ASP A 234 13.56 5.22 0.27
CA ASP A 234 12.64 6.14 -0.40
C ASP A 234 11.94 5.37 -1.54
N PRO A 235 10.65 5.00 -1.43
CA PRO A 235 9.97 4.22 -2.48
C PRO A 235 9.90 4.92 -3.83
N GLY A 236 10.08 6.24 -3.88
CA GLY A 236 10.15 7.03 -5.12
C GLY A 236 11.50 6.97 -5.81
N LYS A 237 12.59 6.61 -5.10
CA LYS A 237 13.96 6.64 -5.63
C LYS A 237 14.68 5.31 -5.58
N ASP A 238 14.44 4.53 -4.53
CA ASP A 238 15.17 3.29 -4.26
C ASP A 238 14.43 2.04 -4.76
N LEU A 239 13.16 2.18 -5.12
CA LEU A 239 12.29 1.08 -5.54
C LEU A 239 11.77 1.30 -6.96
N ALA A 240 11.60 0.21 -7.70
CA ALA A 240 11.04 0.21 -9.06
C ALA A 240 10.00 -0.91 -9.24
N PRO A 241 8.79 -0.62 -9.73
CA PRO A 241 7.89 -1.64 -10.26
C PRO A 241 8.48 -2.28 -11.52
N LEU A 242 8.56 -3.61 -11.53
CA LEU A 242 8.98 -4.39 -12.68
C LEU A 242 7.95 -5.48 -12.99
N CYS A 243 7.79 -5.84 -14.26
CA CYS A 243 7.07 -7.06 -14.61
C CYS A 243 7.90 -8.31 -14.23
N PRO A 244 7.27 -9.49 -14.06
CA PRO A 244 8.00 -10.70 -13.65
C PRO A 244 9.19 -11.03 -14.55
N ASN A 245 9.07 -10.78 -15.86
CA ASN A 245 10.15 -11.01 -16.82
C ASN A 245 11.33 -10.06 -16.61
N CYS A 246 11.09 -8.76 -16.47
CA CYS A 246 12.16 -7.78 -16.24
C CYS A 246 12.79 -7.96 -14.86
N HIS A 247 11.99 -8.25 -13.82
CA HIS A 247 12.52 -8.53 -12.49
C HIS A 247 13.42 -9.77 -12.50
N ARG A 248 13.01 -10.83 -13.21
CA ARG A 248 13.84 -12.01 -13.42
C ARG A 248 15.11 -11.69 -14.21
N ALA A 249 15.01 -10.89 -15.27
CA ALA A 249 16.14 -10.47 -16.11
C ALA A 249 17.21 -9.73 -15.29
N VAL A 250 16.79 -8.77 -14.46
CA VAL A 250 17.68 -8.02 -13.54
C VAL A 250 18.46 -8.98 -12.62
N HIS A 251 17.79 -10.04 -12.13
CA HIS A 251 18.39 -11.03 -11.24
C HIS A 251 19.12 -12.20 -11.93
N THR A 252 19.32 -12.15 -13.25
CA THR A 252 20.19 -13.12 -13.95
C THR A 252 21.66 -12.91 -13.59
N ARG A 253 22.04 -11.68 -13.20
CA ARG A 253 23.33 -11.39 -12.56
C ARG A 253 23.18 -11.44 -11.04
N ARG A 254 24.06 -12.17 -10.37
CA ARG A 254 24.15 -12.28 -8.91
C ARG A 254 25.62 -12.27 -8.49
N PRO A 255 25.97 -11.79 -7.28
CA PRO A 255 25.08 -11.26 -6.24
C PRO A 255 24.58 -9.83 -6.50
N VAL A 256 25.23 -9.10 -7.42
CA VAL A 256 24.84 -7.74 -7.83
C VAL A 256 23.90 -7.84 -9.03
N PRO A 257 22.61 -7.47 -8.91
CA PRO A 257 21.68 -7.45 -10.03
C PRO A 257 22.15 -6.53 -11.16
N LEU A 258 21.63 -6.72 -12.37
CA LEU A 258 21.80 -5.76 -13.47
C LEU A 258 21.05 -4.47 -13.18
N ASP A 259 21.59 -3.34 -13.60
CA ASP A 259 20.83 -2.09 -13.52
C ASP A 259 19.75 -2.08 -14.61
N LEU A 260 18.69 -1.28 -14.42
CA LEU A 260 17.59 -1.23 -15.39
C LEU A 260 18.07 -0.78 -16.78
N ASP A 261 19.08 0.08 -16.83
CA ASP A 261 19.66 0.57 -18.10
C ASP A 261 20.45 -0.52 -18.84
N ASP A 262 21.11 -1.42 -18.11
CA ASP A 262 21.77 -2.59 -18.72
C ASP A 262 20.72 -3.47 -19.41
N VAL A 263 19.61 -3.76 -18.71
CA VAL A 263 18.53 -4.59 -19.25
C VAL A 263 17.88 -3.94 -20.47
N ARG A 264 17.62 -2.62 -20.43
CA ARG A 264 17.12 -1.87 -21.59
C ARG A 264 18.05 -1.97 -22.78
N THR A 265 19.35 -1.82 -22.57
CA THR A 265 20.38 -1.94 -23.63
C THR A 265 20.34 -3.32 -24.27
N PHE A 266 20.21 -4.39 -23.47
CA PHE A 266 20.09 -5.75 -24.02
C PHE A 266 18.81 -5.95 -24.83
N MET A 267 17.69 -5.36 -24.38
CA MET A 267 16.43 -5.42 -25.11
C MET A 267 16.52 -4.70 -26.46
N GLU A 268 17.11 -3.51 -26.50
CA GLU A 268 17.31 -2.73 -27.74
C GLU A 268 18.22 -3.47 -28.73
N ALA A 269 19.33 -4.05 -28.25
CA ALA A 269 20.21 -4.86 -29.07
C ALA A 269 19.48 -6.08 -29.67
N ALA A 270 18.71 -6.80 -28.86
CA ALA A 270 17.95 -7.96 -29.31
C ALA A 270 16.88 -7.59 -30.35
N GLN A 271 16.19 -6.45 -30.18
CA GLN A 271 15.21 -5.93 -31.15
C GLN A 271 15.85 -5.55 -32.49
N ASN A 272 17.06 -4.98 -32.47
CA ASN A 272 17.79 -4.65 -33.69
C ASN A 272 18.22 -5.89 -34.46
N GLU A 273 18.54 -6.97 -33.77
CA GLU A 273 18.98 -8.24 -34.37
C GLU A 273 17.81 -9.10 -34.87
N HIS A 274 16.70 -9.15 -34.12
CA HIS A 274 15.61 -10.12 -34.34
C HIS A 274 14.28 -9.48 -34.78
N GLY A 275 14.21 -8.14 -34.87
CA GLY A 275 12.99 -7.39 -35.15
C GLY A 275 12.12 -7.16 -33.91
N PRO A 276 11.08 -6.31 -34.02
CA PRO A 276 10.11 -6.13 -32.94
C PRO A 276 9.31 -7.42 -32.69
N LEU A 277 9.05 -7.71 -31.42
CA LEU A 277 8.13 -8.77 -30.97
C LEU A 277 6.68 -8.47 -31.37
#